data_AF-A0A1F5HTZ5-F1
#
_entry.id   AF-A0A1F5HTZ5-F1
#
_cell.length_a   1.000
_cell.length_b   1.000
_cell.length_c   1.000
_cell.angle_alpha   90.00
_cell.angle_beta   90.00
_cell.angle_gamma   90.00
#
_symmetry.space_group_name_H-M   'P 1'
#
loop_
_entity.id
_entity.type
_entity.pdbx_description
1 polymer ?
#
loop_
_entity_poly.entity_id
_entity_poly.type
_entity_poly.pdbx_seq_one_letter_code
_entity_poly.pdbx_strand_id
1 'polypeptide(L)'
;MAITASKIYTWVLEISVVVLTSALVWFAFVYYPKVVDQYKSGAVLPTKTIYKPVYAESMQFPIETSAYKIVFESRSNTYYAFINGARLDEFVFNRDNTKLALKSALSVENLCSVKVIYASTQKLEIPDQFQNPGC
;
A
#
# COMPACT_ATOMS: atom_id res chain seq x y z
N MET A 1 45.78 -41.88 3.33
CA MET A 1 44.37 -41.70 2.91
C MET A 1 43.91 -40.23 3.11
N ALA A 2 44.77 -39.24 2.85
CA ALA A 2 44.48 -37.81 3.11
C ALA A 2 44.49 -36.94 1.83
N ILE A 3 45.05 -37.44 0.73
CA ILE A 3 45.22 -36.71 -0.54
C ILE A 3 43.95 -36.77 -1.39
N THR A 4 43.12 -37.80 -1.21
CA THR A 4 41.83 -37.96 -1.90
C THR A 4 40.74 -37.07 -1.31
N ALA A 5 40.75 -36.86 0.01
CA ALA A 5 39.78 -35.99 0.68
C ALA A 5 39.93 -34.53 0.23
N SER A 6 41.16 -33.99 0.19
CA SER A 6 41.39 -32.60 -0.24
C SER A 6 40.95 -32.35 -1.68
N LYS A 7 41.22 -33.28 -2.61
CA LYS A 7 40.78 -33.19 -4.01
C LYS A 7 39.26 -33.16 -4.18
N ILE A 8 38.54 -33.96 -3.40
CA ILE A 8 37.07 -34.01 -3.44
C ILE A 8 36.49 -32.70 -2.89
N TYR A 9 37.03 -32.19 -1.79
CA TYR A 9 36.61 -30.91 -1.23
C TYR A 9 36.85 -29.75 -2.21
N THR A 10 37.98 -29.70 -2.91
CA THR A 10 38.25 -28.69 -3.95
C THR A 10 37.24 -28.76 -5.10
N TRP A 11 36.92 -29.96 -5.58
CA TRP A 11 35.93 -30.16 -6.65
C TRP A 11 34.51 -29.73 -6.24
N VAL A 12 34.10 -30.07 -5.02
CA VAL A 12 32.79 -29.66 -4.49
C VAL A 12 32.74 -28.13 -4.36
N LEU A 13 33.82 -27.51 -3.91
CA LEU A 13 33.90 -26.06 -3.79
C LEU A 13 33.77 -25.37 -5.16
N GLU A 14 34.51 -25.84 -6.17
CA GLU A 14 34.46 -25.30 -7.53
C GLU A 14 33.07 -25.44 -8.16
N ILE A 15 32.43 -26.61 -8.02
CA ILE A 15 31.06 -26.81 -8.50
C ILE A 15 30.09 -25.88 -7.79
N SER A 16 30.23 -25.71 -6.48
CA SER A 16 29.36 -24.82 -5.68
C SER A 16 29.47 -23.38 -6.14
N VAL A 17 30.68 -22.91 -6.44
CA VAL A 17 30.93 -21.56 -6.96
C VAL A 17 30.31 -21.39 -8.35
N VAL A 18 30.45 -22.38 -9.24
CA VAL A 18 29.83 -22.34 -10.58
C VAL A 18 28.31 -22.32 -10.50
N VAL A 19 27.71 -23.12 -9.62
CA VAL A 19 26.25 -23.16 -9.44
C VAL A 19 25.75 -21.84 -8.85
N LEU A 20 26.42 -21.31 -7.83
CA LEU A 20 26.03 -20.04 -7.18
C LEU A 20 26.15 -18.86 -8.15
N THR A 21 27.25 -18.79 -8.92
CA THR A 21 27.45 -17.73 -9.91
C THR A 21 26.43 -17.83 -11.05
N SER A 22 26.12 -19.03 -11.53
CA SER A 22 25.09 -19.24 -12.55
C SER A 22 23.71 -18.85 -12.05
N ALA A 23 23.38 -19.17 -10.79
CA ALA A 23 22.13 -18.76 -10.15
C ALA A 23 22.03 -17.24 -10.00
N LEU A 24 23.12 -16.57 -9.61
CA LEU A 24 23.18 -15.10 -9.50
C LEU A 24 22.98 -14.43 -10.86
N VAL A 25 23.64 -14.92 -11.91
CA VAL A 25 23.48 -14.40 -13.27
C VAL A 25 22.04 -14.59 -13.75
N TRP A 26 21.45 -15.77 -13.56
CA TRP A 26 20.05 -16.01 -13.91
C TRP A 26 19.10 -15.11 -13.12
N PHE A 27 19.35 -14.91 -11.83
CA PHE A 27 18.55 -14.01 -11.00
C PHE A 27 18.65 -12.56 -11.49
N ALA A 28 19.86 -12.07 -11.76
CA ALA A 28 20.08 -10.68 -12.16
C ALA A 28 19.56 -10.35 -13.56
N PHE A 29 19.68 -11.27 -14.52
CA PHE A 29 19.38 -10.98 -15.93
C PHE A 29 18.09 -11.61 -16.45
N VAL A 30 17.52 -12.60 -15.78
CA VAL A 30 16.25 -13.23 -16.20
C VAL A 30 15.14 -12.95 -15.20
N TYR A 31 15.36 -13.24 -13.92
CA TYR A 31 14.32 -13.09 -12.90
C TYR A 31 14.04 -11.62 -12.58
N TYR A 32 15.08 -10.85 -12.22
CA TYR A 32 14.97 -9.47 -11.82
C TYR A 32 14.30 -8.58 -12.88
N PRO A 33 14.71 -8.55 -14.15
CA PRO A 33 14.04 -7.73 -15.16
C PRO A 33 12.59 -8.18 -15.40
N LYS A 34 12.28 -9.48 -15.40
CA LYS A 34 10.89 -9.95 -15.54
C LYS A 34 10.01 -9.48 -14.40
N VAL A 35 10.50 -9.53 -13.18
CA VAL A 35 9.75 -9.09 -11.99
C VAL A 35 9.57 -7.57 -12.02
N VAL A 36 10.63 -6.80 -12.34
CA VAL A 36 10.55 -5.34 -12.48
C VAL A 36 9.59 -4.95 -13.60
N ASP A 37 9.60 -5.64 -14.74
CA ASP A 37 8.69 -5.39 -15.85
C ASP A 37 7.26 -5.77 -15.49
N GLN A 38 7.03 -6.83 -14.71
CA GLN A 38 5.72 -7.17 -14.17
C GLN A 38 5.18 -6.11 -13.21
N TYR A 39 6.04 -5.49 -12.40
CA TYR A 39 5.64 -4.37 -11.55
C TYR A 39 5.43 -3.07 -12.33
N LYS A 40 6.28 -2.77 -13.34
CA LYS A 40 6.12 -1.60 -14.23
C LYS A 40 4.89 -1.69 -15.12
N SER A 41 4.57 -2.89 -15.60
CA SER A 41 3.38 -3.15 -16.44
C SER A 41 2.08 -3.25 -15.63
N GLY A 42 2.15 -3.19 -14.30
CA GLY A 42 0.98 -3.32 -13.42
C GLY A 42 0.35 -4.71 -13.43
N ALA A 43 1.00 -5.72 -14.01
CA ALA A 43 0.46 -7.07 -14.21
C ALA A 43 0.30 -7.88 -12.90
N VAL A 44 0.92 -7.42 -11.80
CA VAL A 44 0.79 -8.01 -10.45
C VAL A 44 -0.19 -7.27 -9.56
N LEU A 45 -0.72 -6.12 -10.01
CA LEU A 45 -1.88 -5.54 -9.36
C LEU A 45 -3.09 -6.36 -9.82
N PRO A 46 -3.95 -6.85 -8.90
CA PRO A 46 -5.15 -7.56 -9.29
C PRO A 46 -5.87 -6.77 -10.39
N THR A 47 -6.04 -7.36 -11.57
CA THR A 47 -6.73 -6.72 -12.72
C THR A 47 -8.19 -6.36 -12.37
N LYS A 48 -8.68 -6.89 -11.23
CA LYS A 48 -9.82 -6.40 -10.47
C LYS A 48 -9.41 -6.09 -9.03
N THR A 49 -8.62 -5.06 -8.78
CA THR A 49 -8.90 -4.27 -7.59
C THR A 49 -10.16 -3.49 -7.94
N ILE A 50 -11.28 -3.82 -7.28
CA ILE A 50 -12.51 -3.00 -7.36
C ILE A 50 -12.18 -1.54 -6.99
N TYR A 51 -11.04 -1.34 -6.31
CA TYR A 51 -10.59 -0.07 -5.80
C TYR A 51 -9.29 0.36 -6.49
N LYS A 52 -9.33 1.54 -7.13
CA LYS A 52 -8.12 2.22 -7.65
C LYS A 52 -7.48 3.01 -6.51
N PRO A 53 -6.13 3.05 -6.39
CA PRO A 53 -5.48 3.98 -5.48
C PRO A 53 -5.84 5.40 -5.92
N VAL A 54 -6.49 6.12 -5.02
CA VAL A 54 -6.98 7.46 -5.30
C VAL A 54 -5.87 8.44 -4.97
N TYR A 55 -5.31 9.06 -6.00
CA TYR A 55 -4.34 10.14 -5.85
C TYR A 55 -5.10 11.46 -5.61
N ALA A 56 -4.77 12.17 -4.55
CA ALA A 56 -5.24 13.53 -4.33
C ALA A 56 -4.36 14.50 -5.13
N GLU A 57 -4.92 15.17 -6.13
CA GLU A 57 -4.19 16.15 -6.96
C GLU A 57 -3.94 17.49 -6.23
N SER A 58 -4.66 17.76 -5.13
CA SER A 58 -4.50 18.99 -4.35
C SER A 58 -4.17 18.70 -2.87
N MET A 59 -3.24 19.50 -2.32
CA MET A 59 -2.93 19.53 -0.87
C MET A 59 -3.80 20.56 -0.12
N GLN A 60 -4.82 21.13 -0.77
CA GLN A 60 -5.68 22.18 -0.22
C GLN A 60 -7.10 21.65 -0.03
N PHE A 61 -7.71 21.94 1.12
CA PHE A 61 -9.09 21.55 1.40
C PHE A 61 -10.07 22.42 0.59
N PRO A 62 -11.15 21.85 0.03
CA PRO A 62 -11.55 20.44 0.14
C PRO A 62 -10.77 19.51 -0.79
N ILE A 63 -10.42 18.33 -0.27
CA ILE A 63 -9.80 17.27 -1.07
C ILE A 63 -10.93 16.40 -1.62
N GLU A 64 -11.17 16.47 -2.93
CA GLU A 64 -12.27 15.76 -3.58
C GLU A 64 -11.76 14.69 -4.54
N THR A 65 -12.35 13.51 -4.44
CA THR A 65 -12.02 12.35 -5.28
C THR A 65 -13.30 11.56 -5.57
N SER A 66 -13.23 10.58 -6.47
CA SER A 66 -14.38 9.69 -6.74
C SER A 66 -14.76 8.80 -5.55
N ALA A 67 -13.83 8.56 -4.62
CA ALA A 67 -14.00 7.67 -3.47
C ALA A 67 -14.30 8.41 -2.16
N TYR A 68 -13.85 9.65 -2.01
CA TYR A 68 -14.06 10.43 -0.80
C TYR A 68 -13.95 11.93 -1.04
N LYS A 69 -14.58 12.70 -0.15
CA LYS A 69 -14.47 14.15 -0.05
C LYS A 69 -14.10 14.54 1.36
N ILE A 70 -13.04 15.31 1.52
CA ILE A 70 -12.58 15.82 2.81
C ILE A 70 -12.78 17.32 2.87
N VAL A 71 -13.51 17.79 3.87
CA VAL A 71 -13.79 19.21 4.10
C VAL A 71 -13.28 19.62 5.47
N PHE A 72 -12.60 20.75 5.56
CA PHE A 72 -12.20 21.35 6.82
C PHE A 72 -13.20 22.45 7.21
N GLU A 73 -13.78 22.34 8.41
CA GLU A 73 -14.64 23.36 8.98
C GLU A 73 -13.86 24.18 10.03
N SER A 74 -13.56 25.44 9.69
CA SER A 74 -12.75 26.32 10.52
C SER A 74 -13.40 26.72 11.85
N ARG A 75 -14.74 26.74 11.91
CA ARG A 75 -15.49 27.14 13.12
C ARG A 75 -15.38 26.11 14.25
N SER A 76 -15.42 24.83 13.89
CA SER A 76 -15.39 23.69 14.81
C SER A 76 -14.01 23.03 14.88
N ASN A 77 -13.05 23.50 14.06
CA ASN A 77 -11.74 22.88 13.85
C ASN A 77 -11.85 21.36 13.61
N THR A 78 -12.78 20.98 12.74
CA THR A 78 -13.16 19.59 12.50
C THR A 78 -13.02 19.26 11.01
N TYR A 79 -12.47 18.07 10.74
CA TYR A 79 -12.34 17.52 9.39
C TYR A 79 -13.46 16.52 9.15
N TYR A 80 -14.28 16.77 8.14
CA TYR A 80 -15.34 15.86 7.71
C TYR A 80 -14.88 15.08 6.49
N ALA A 81 -14.84 13.76 6.64
CA ALA A 81 -14.49 12.81 5.60
C ALA A 81 -15.76 12.09 5.13
N PHE A 82 -16.28 12.49 3.98
CA PHE A 82 -17.40 11.84 3.31
C PHE A 82 -16.86 10.74 2.41
N ILE A 83 -17.13 9.49 2.76
CA ILE A 83 -16.60 8.31 2.08
C ILE A 83 -17.70 7.67 1.25
N ASN A 84 -17.40 7.42 -0.01
CA ASN A 84 -18.26 6.67 -0.90
C ASN A 84 -17.98 5.17 -0.77
N GLY A 85 -19.01 4.39 -0.49
CA GLY A 85 -18.92 2.94 -0.51
C GLY A 85 -20.28 2.29 -0.40
N ALA A 86 -20.65 1.48 -1.40
CA ALA A 86 -21.93 0.77 -1.41
C ALA A 86 -21.91 -0.46 -0.50
N ARG A 87 -20.71 -0.93 -0.13
CA ARG A 87 -20.50 -2.07 0.76
C ARG A 87 -19.54 -1.69 1.90
N LEU A 88 -19.58 -2.45 2.99
CA LEU A 88 -18.72 -2.20 4.16
C LEU A 88 -17.23 -2.33 3.82
N ASP A 89 -16.86 -3.31 3.00
CA ASP A 89 -15.47 -3.50 2.55
C ASP A 89 -14.94 -2.32 1.74
N GLU A 90 -15.78 -1.79 0.85
CA GLU A 90 -15.48 -0.59 0.06
C GLU A 90 -15.35 0.65 0.95
N PHE A 91 -16.26 0.81 1.92
CA PHE A 91 -16.21 1.90 2.88
C PHE A 91 -14.92 1.87 3.69
N VAL A 92 -14.54 0.70 4.24
CA VAL A 92 -13.31 0.57 5.04
C VAL A 92 -12.07 0.86 4.19
N PHE A 93 -12.01 0.34 2.96
CA PHE A 93 -10.89 0.63 2.05
C PHE A 93 -10.76 2.12 1.73
N ASN A 94 -11.87 2.78 1.39
CA ASN A 94 -11.87 4.20 1.06
C ASN A 94 -11.64 5.09 2.30
N ARG A 95 -12.08 4.65 3.49
CA ARG A 95 -11.75 5.29 4.76
C ARG A 95 -10.25 5.26 5.04
N ASP A 96 -9.59 4.13 4.84
CA ASP A 96 -8.16 3.99 5.09
C ASP A 96 -7.34 4.85 4.12
N ASN A 97 -7.77 4.95 2.86
CA ASN A 97 -7.21 5.91 1.90
C ASN A 97 -7.44 7.37 2.34
N THR A 98 -8.62 7.67 2.87
CA THR A 98 -8.94 9.00 3.39
C THR A 98 -8.04 9.36 4.58
N LYS A 99 -7.78 8.40 5.47
CA LYS A 99 -6.85 8.55 6.60
C LYS A 99 -5.44 8.88 6.11
N LEU A 100 -4.96 8.18 5.07
CA LEU A 100 -3.65 8.44 4.48
C LEU A 100 -3.58 9.83 3.84
N ALA A 101 -4.62 10.21 3.07
CA ALA A 101 -4.70 11.54 2.46
C ALA A 101 -4.71 12.65 3.52
N LEU A 102 -5.46 12.49 4.62
CA LEU A 102 -5.50 13.47 5.70
C LEU A 102 -4.14 13.61 6.40
N LYS A 103 -3.47 12.48 6.69
CA LYS A 103 -2.12 12.48 7.26
C LYS A 103 -1.13 13.20 6.36
N SER A 104 -1.19 12.94 5.06
CA SER A 104 -0.34 13.61 4.07
C SER A 104 -0.63 15.10 3.99
N ALA A 105 -1.90 15.51 3.96
CA ALA A 105 -2.30 16.91 3.87
C ALA A 105 -1.93 17.71 5.13
N LEU A 106 -2.04 17.10 6.30
CA LEU A 106 -1.69 17.73 7.58
C LEU A 106 -0.21 17.55 7.97
N SER A 107 0.55 16.75 7.22
CA SER A 107 1.94 16.38 7.55
C SER A 107 2.07 15.82 8.97
N VAL A 108 1.15 14.95 9.38
CA VAL A 108 1.13 14.32 10.71
C VAL A 108 1.18 12.80 10.62
N GLU A 109 1.87 12.16 11.56
CA GLU A 109 1.96 10.71 11.63
C GLU A 109 0.67 10.05 12.14
N ASN A 110 -0.05 10.74 13.02
CA ASN A 110 -1.28 10.25 13.65
C ASN A 110 -2.39 11.31 13.68
N LEU A 111 -3.63 10.86 13.59
CA LEU A 111 -4.83 11.70 13.57
C LEU A 111 -5.53 11.80 14.94
N CYS A 112 -5.00 11.19 16.00
CA CYS A 112 -5.66 11.20 17.32
C CYS A 112 -5.76 12.60 17.96
N SER A 113 -4.88 13.53 17.59
CA SER A 113 -4.92 14.92 18.05
C SER A 113 -5.87 15.80 17.23
N VAL A 114 -6.46 15.24 16.17
CA VAL A 114 -7.27 15.95 15.18
C VAL A 114 -8.70 15.43 15.25
N LYS A 115 -9.68 16.34 15.25
CA LYS A 115 -11.10 15.96 15.20
C LYS A 115 -11.47 15.58 13.76
N VAL A 116 -11.60 14.29 13.51
CA VAL A 116 -11.98 13.75 12.19
C VAL A 116 -13.28 12.96 12.33
N ILE A 117 -14.27 13.29 11.51
CA ILE A 117 -15.56 12.60 11.47
C ILE A 117 -15.67 11.90 10.12
N TYR A 118 -15.82 10.56 10.15
CA TYR A 118 -16.03 9.74 8.97
C TYR A 118 -17.52 9.49 8.77
N ALA A 119 -18.05 9.90 7.62
CA ALA A 119 -19.44 9.70 7.26
C ALA A 119 -19.52 8.94 5.93
N SER A 120 -20.39 7.93 5.84
CA SER A 120 -20.71 7.31 4.55
C SER A 120 -21.64 8.22 3.75
N THR A 121 -21.38 8.36 2.46
CA THR A 121 -22.32 9.02 1.53
C THR A 121 -23.50 8.11 1.16
N GLN A 122 -23.37 6.81 1.41
CA GLN A 122 -24.43 5.81 1.24
C GLN A 122 -25.11 5.53 2.58
N LYS A 123 -26.40 5.16 2.56
CA LYS A 123 -27.15 4.69 3.75
C LYS A 123 -26.67 3.29 4.17
N LEU A 124 -25.40 3.19 4.57
CA LEU A 124 -24.78 1.98 5.08
C LEU A 124 -24.78 2.06 6.61
N GLU A 125 -25.22 0.99 7.27
CA GLU A 125 -25.00 0.86 8.71
C GLU A 125 -23.52 0.57 8.95
N ILE A 126 -22.79 1.58 9.43
CA ILE A 126 -21.36 1.48 9.71
C ILE A 126 -21.20 1.15 11.19
N PRO A 127 -20.61 -0.02 11.54
CA PRO A 127 -20.30 -0.34 12.92
C PRO A 127 -19.44 0.75 13.57
N ASP A 128 -19.72 1.11 14.83
CA ASP A 128 -19.08 2.23 15.55
C ASP A 128 -17.55 2.16 15.55
N GLN A 129 -16.99 0.95 15.54
CA GLN A 129 -15.55 0.70 15.43
C GLN A 129 -14.89 1.31 14.19
N PHE A 130 -15.66 1.60 13.13
CA PHE A 130 -15.15 2.19 11.90
C PHE A 130 -15.37 3.70 11.78
N GLN A 131 -16.14 4.29 12.70
CA GLN A 131 -16.46 5.73 12.71
C GLN A 131 -15.37 6.58 13.39
N ASN A 132 -14.54 5.97 14.24
CA ASN A 132 -13.42 6.63 14.91
C ASN A 132 -12.08 6.37 14.19
N PRO A 133 -11.09 7.27 14.30
CA PRO A 133 -9.79 7.16 13.65
C PRO A 133 -8.91 5.98 14.13
N GLY A 134 -9.41 5.10 15.01
CA GLY A 134 -8.67 3.98 15.59
C GLY A 134 -7.75 4.40 16.74
N CYS A 135 -8.16 5.46 17.42
CA CYS A 135 -7.72 5.89 18.73
C CYS A 135 -8.98 5.81 19.63
#